data_AF-A0A971HU33-F1
#
_entry.id   AF-A0A971HU33-F1
#
_cell.length_a   1.000
_cell.length_b   1.000
_cell.length_c   1.000
_cell.angle_alpha   90.00
_cell.angle_beta   90.00
_cell.angle_gamma   90.00
#
_symmetry.space_group_name_H-M   'P 1'
#
loop_
_entity.id
_entity.type
_entity.pdbx_description
1 polymer ?
#
loop_
_entity_poly.entity_id
_entity_poly.type
_entity_poly.pdbx_seq_one_letter_code
_entity_poly.pdbx_strand_id
1 'polypeptide(L)'
;LETYIKTIEIEHKMAVNIARTMILPAITKQITLTGKAASALRQSNIISAEIEKDLAMFESLYNEIKTKTKNLENSIARAYSEKDTLKVALYFGKKGAKALAELRSAVDKAEELISDDFWPMTKYQKLLTIF
;
A
#
# COMPACT_ATOMS: atom_id res chain seq x y z
N LEU A 1 0.96 -25.85 -14.30
CA LEU A 1 0.06 -25.24 -13.29
C LEU A 1 0.81 -24.90 -12.01
N GLU A 2 1.56 -25.84 -11.42
CA GLU A 2 2.30 -25.61 -10.17
C GLU A 2 3.30 -24.45 -10.24
N THR A 3 4.13 -24.37 -11.29
CA THR A 3 5.07 -23.25 -11.48
C THR A 3 4.38 -21.90 -11.58
N TYR A 4 3.24 -21.83 -12.28
CA TYR A 4 2.43 -20.62 -12.38
C TYR A 4 1.92 -20.19 -11.00
N ILE A 5 1.34 -21.12 -10.23
CA ILE A 5 0.82 -20.87 -8.89
C ILE A 5 1.92 -20.33 -7.98
N LYS A 6 3.09 -20.97 -7.94
CA LYS A 6 4.23 -20.53 -7.12
C LYS A 6 4.73 -19.15 -7.51
N THR A 7 4.79 -18.84 -8.80
CA THR A 7 5.24 -17.53 -9.29
C THR A 7 4.30 -16.42 -8.81
N ILE A 8 3.00 -16.60 -9.01
CA ILE A 8 1.98 -15.63 -8.58
C ILE A 8 1.96 -15.48 -7.05
N GLU A 9 2.11 -16.59 -6.33
CA GLU A 9 2.17 -16.59 -4.87
C GLU A 9 3.36 -15.76 -4.35
N ILE A 10 4.56 -15.93 -4.94
CA ILE A 10 5.75 -15.14 -4.60
C ILE A 10 5.50 -13.64 -4.87
N GLU A 11 4.91 -13.30 -6.01
CA GLU A 11 4.56 -11.91 -6.35
C GLU A 11 3.60 -11.30 -5.30
N HIS A 12 2.55 -12.05 -4.92
CA HIS A 12 1.58 -11.59 -3.93
C HIS A 12 2.23 -11.39 -2.55
N LYS A 13 3.07 -12.34 -2.12
CA LYS A 13 3.82 -12.24 -0.85
C LYS A 13 4.79 -11.06 -0.87
N MET A 14 5.46 -10.82 -2.00
CA MET A 14 6.36 -9.69 -2.16
C MET A 14 5.60 -8.37 -2.05
N ALA A 15 4.44 -8.24 -2.70
CA ALA A 15 3.59 -7.05 -2.59
C ALA A 15 3.14 -6.78 -1.15
N VAL A 16 2.74 -7.82 -0.42
CA VAL A 16 2.41 -7.72 1.01
C VAL A 16 3.62 -7.26 1.83
N ASN A 17 4.79 -7.85 1.59
CA ASN A 17 6.01 -7.49 2.31
C ASN A 17 6.40 -6.02 2.08
N ILE A 18 6.37 -5.58 0.82
CA ILE A 18 6.61 -4.19 0.43
C ILE A 18 5.62 -3.25 1.12
N ALA A 19 4.33 -3.55 1.06
CA ALA A 19 3.31 -2.70 1.67
C ALA A 19 3.53 -2.55 3.19
N ARG A 20 3.88 -3.65 3.88
CA ARG A 20 4.10 -3.67 5.33
C ARG A 20 5.39 -3.00 5.78
N THR A 21 6.48 -3.24 5.07
CA THR A 21 7.83 -2.89 5.54
C THR A 21 8.33 -1.56 4.97
N MET A 22 7.75 -1.11 3.85
CA MET A 22 8.20 0.08 3.14
C MET A 22 7.09 1.14 3.08
N ILE A 23 5.94 0.81 2.49
CA ILE A 23 4.90 1.81 2.18
C ILE A 23 4.18 2.31 3.43
N LEU A 24 3.65 1.41 4.27
CA LEU A 24 2.94 1.80 5.49
C LEU A 24 3.82 2.63 6.44
N PRO A 25 5.11 2.27 6.70
CA PRO A 25 6.02 3.12 7.48
C PRO A 25 6.25 4.51 6.87
N ALA A 26 6.36 4.62 5.54
CA ALA A 26 6.50 5.91 4.86
C ALA A 26 5.28 6.82 5.12
N ILE A 27 4.07 6.27 5.00
CA ILE A 27 2.84 7.00 5.30
C ILE A 27 2.78 7.40 6.78
N THR A 28 3.18 6.52 7.71
CA THR A 28 3.24 6.84 9.13
C THR A 28 4.21 8.00 9.42
N LYS A 29 5.35 8.08 8.72
CA LYS A 29 6.29 9.22 8.83
C LYS A 29 5.63 10.51 8.34
N GLN A 30 4.93 10.49 7.21
CA GLN A 30 4.20 11.65 6.69
C GLN A 30 3.09 12.12 7.65
N ILE A 31 2.31 11.20 8.20
CA ILE A 31 1.29 11.47 9.23
C ILE A 31 1.94 12.14 10.44
N THR A 32 3.08 11.61 10.90
CA THR A 32 3.82 12.16 12.06
C THR A 32 4.30 13.58 11.80
N LEU A 33 4.87 13.85 10.62
CA LEU A 33 5.32 15.18 10.22
C LEU A 33 4.14 16.18 10.21
N THR A 34 3.05 15.81 9.55
CA THR A 34 1.86 16.64 9.39
C THR A 34 1.18 16.90 10.74
N GLY A 35 1.08 15.87 11.59
CA GLY A 35 0.53 15.99 12.94
C GLY A 35 1.37 16.88 13.86
N LYS A 36 2.71 16.86 13.72
CA LYS A 36 3.59 17.80 14.43
C LYS A 36 3.35 19.25 13.98
N ALA A 37 3.20 19.49 12.69
CA ALA A 37 2.87 20.82 12.16
C ALA A 37 1.52 21.33 12.69
N ALA A 38 0.47 20.50 12.66
CA ALA A 38 -0.83 20.83 13.24
C ALA A 38 -0.73 21.19 14.74
N SER A 39 0.07 20.42 15.49
CA SER A 39 0.25 20.63 16.93
C SER A 39 1.01 21.92 17.23
N ALA A 40 1.99 22.29 16.42
CA ALA A 40 2.75 23.54 16.57
C ALA A 40 1.87 24.78 16.33
N LEU A 41 0.98 24.73 15.34
CA LEU A 41 0.02 25.82 15.09
C LEU A 41 -0.97 25.99 16.24
N ARG A 42 -1.48 24.88 16.77
CA ARG A 42 -2.41 24.91 17.92
C ARG A 42 -1.77 25.53 19.17
N GLN A 43 -0.47 25.31 19.40
CA GLN A 43 0.27 25.97 20.50
C GLN A 43 0.34 27.50 20.34
N SER A 44 0.16 28.01 19.12
CA SER A 44 0.08 29.45 18.80
C SER A 44 -1.36 29.94 18.69
N ASN A 45 -2.36 29.16 19.14
CA ASN A 45 -3.80 29.41 18.98
C ASN A 45 -4.26 29.55 17.51
N ILE A 46 -3.55 28.91 16.58
CA ILE A 46 -3.91 28.87 15.15
C ILE A 46 -4.44 27.46 14.82
N ILE A 47 -5.62 27.39 14.23
CA ILE A 47 -6.20 26.14 13.71
C ILE A 47 -6.19 26.21 12.19
N SER A 48 -5.39 25.35 11.55
CA SER A 48 -5.35 25.25 10.09
C SER A 48 -6.26 24.11 9.61
N ALA A 49 -7.38 24.47 8.99
CA ALA A 49 -8.32 23.50 8.44
C ALA A 49 -7.69 22.64 7.33
N GLU A 50 -6.78 23.19 6.53
CA GLU A 50 -6.13 22.46 5.44
C GLU A 50 -5.16 21.39 5.97
N ILE A 51 -4.35 21.69 6.99
CA ILE A 51 -3.44 20.70 7.58
C ILE A 51 -4.22 19.57 8.27
N GLU A 52 -5.39 19.87 8.86
CA GLU A 52 -6.26 18.82 9.42
C GLU A 52 -6.88 17.94 8.34
N LYS A 53 -7.26 18.51 7.18
CA LYS A 53 -7.71 17.73 6.01
C LYS A 53 -6.61 16.83 5.48
N ASP A 54 -5.38 17.33 5.33
CA ASP A 54 -4.23 16.54 4.89
C ASP A 54 -3.97 15.37 5.84
N LEU A 55 -4.01 15.62 7.15
CA LEU A 55 -3.83 14.57 8.15
C LEU A 55 -4.90 13.47 8.04
N ALA A 56 -6.17 13.86 7.88
CA ALA A 56 -7.27 12.92 7.69
C ALA A 56 -7.13 12.12 6.38
N MET A 57 -6.67 12.77 5.30
CA MET A 57 -6.39 12.12 4.02
C MET A 57 -5.29 11.06 4.16
N PHE A 58 -4.17 11.38 4.81
CA PHE A 58 -3.08 10.43 5.01
C PHE A 58 -3.48 9.24 5.90
N GLU A 59 -4.28 9.50 6.94
CA GLU A 59 -4.83 8.44 7.80
C GLU A 59 -5.75 7.49 7.01
N SER A 60 -6.63 8.06 6.18
CA SER A 60 -7.51 7.29 5.30
C SER A 60 -6.71 6.42 4.32
N LEU A 61 -5.66 6.97 3.72
CA LEU A 61 -4.77 6.26 2.80
C LEU A 61 -4.02 5.11 3.51
N TYR A 62 -3.53 5.35 4.72
CA TYR A 62 -2.91 4.30 5.55
C TYR A 62 -3.88 3.14 5.80
N ASN A 63 -5.12 3.45 6.17
CA ASN A 63 -6.16 2.46 6.43
C ASN A 63 -6.57 1.69 5.16
N GLU A 64 -6.69 2.37 4.03
CA GLU A 64 -6.98 1.76 2.73
C GLU A 64 -5.88 0.73 2.39
N ILE A 65 -4.61 1.14 2.39
CA ILE A 65 -3.49 0.26 2.06
C ILE A 65 -3.39 -0.90 3.06
N LYS A 66 -3.58 -0.65 4.35
CA LYS A 66 -3.57 -1.70 5.38
C LYS A 66 -4.66 -2.74 5.13
N THR A 67 -5.86 -2.29 4.79
CA THR A 67 -7.00 -3.16 4.49
C THR A 67 -6.77 -3.97 3.22
N LYS A 68 -6.31 -3.34 2.13
CA LYS A 68 -6.00 -4.02 0.87
C LYS A 68 -4.87 -5.04 1.03
N THR A 69 -3.85 -4.71 1.83
CA THR A 69 -2.78 -5.64 2.19
C THR A 69 -3.34 -6.88 2.88
N LYS A 70 -4.20 -6.70 3.90
CA LYS A 70 -4.84 -7.82 4.61
C LYS A 70 -5.72 -8.67 3.68
N ASN A 71 -6.43 -8.05 2.74
CA ASN A 71 -7.24 -8.76 1.76
C ASN A 71 -6.38 -9.64 0.84
N LEU A 72 -5.23 -9.13 0.39
CA LEU A 72 -4.28 -9.90 -0.41
C LEU A 72 -3.70 -11.08 0.37
N GLU A 73 -3.37 -10.89 1.65
CA GLU A 73 -2.92 -11.96 2.55
C GLU A 73 -3.98 -13.04 2.74
N ASN A 74 -5.22 -12.64 2.97
CA ASN A 74 -6.34 -13.57 3.08
C ASN A 74 -6.56 -14.36 1.77
N SER A 75 -6.33 -13.73 0.62
CA SER A 75 -6.37 -14.39 -0.69
C SER A 75 -5.29 -15.46 -0.81
N ILE A 76 -4.06 -15.17 -0.39
CA ILE A 76 -2.97 -16.16 -0.33
C ILE A 76 -3.33 -17.31 0.63
N ALA A 77 -3.81 -17.00 1.83
CA ALA A 77 -4.22 -18.00 2.81
C ALA A 77 -5.34 -18.92 2.30
N ARG A 78 -6.33 -18.35 1.59
CA ARG A 78 -7.42 -19.13 0.99
C ARG A 78 -6.90 -20.11 -0.06
N ALA A 79 -5.95 -19.69 -0.88
CA ALA A 79 -5.34 -20.56 -1.89
C ALA A 79 -4.66 -21.79 -1.26
N TYR A 80 -3.99 -21.64 -0.11
CA TYR A 80 -3.40 -22.77 0.61
C TYR A 80 -4.41 -23.76 1.19
N SER A 81 -5.63 -23.32 1.47
CA SER A 81 -6.69 -24.20 1.98
C SER A 81 -7.32 -25.08 0.89
N GLU A 82 -7.02 -24.82 -0.39
CA GLU A 82 -7.55 -25.56 -1.53
C GLU A 82 -6.55 -26.62 -1.99
N LYS A 83 -7.02 -27.86 -2.15
CA LYS A 83 -6.17 -29.01 -2.55
C LYS A 83 -6.11 -29.16 -4.07
N ASP A 84 -7.11 -28.64 -4.77
CA ASP A 84 -7.17 -28.69 -6.23
C ASP A 84 -6.34 -27.57 -6.87
N THR A 85 -5.22 -27.95 -7.47
CA THR A 85 -4.29 -27.01 -8.12
C THR A 85 -4.92 -26.20 -9.24
N LEU A 86 -5.90 -26.74 -9.97
CA LEU A 86 -6.59 -25.99 -11.03
C LEU A 86 -7.46 -24.90 -10.43
N LYS A 87 -8.17 -25.19 -9.33
CA LYS A 87 -8.98 -24.18 -8.61
C LYS A 87 -8.10 -23.09 -8.01
N VAL A 88 -6.94 -23.44 -7.46
CA VAL A 88 -5.95 -22.46 -6.97
C VAL A 88 -5.50 -21.54 -8.10
N ALA A 89 -5.11 -22.11 -9.25
CA ALA A 89 -4.66 -21.33 -10.41
C ALA A 89 -5.75 -20.35 -10.92
N LEU A 90 -6.99 -20.81 -11.03
CA LEU A 90 -8.13 -19.98 -11.44
C LEU A 90 -8.48 -18.91 -10.40
N TYR A 91 -8.34 -19.22 -9.11
CA TYR A 91 -8.55 -18.26 -8.04
C TYR A 91 -7.51 -17.14 -8.09
N PHE A 92 -6.23 -17.48 -8.20
CA PHE A 92 -5.15 -16.49 -8.34
C PHE A 92 -5.28 -15.67 -9.62
N GLY A 93 -5.62 -16.29 -10.76
CA GLY A 93 -5.84 -15.56 -12.02
C GLY A 93 -7.06 -14.63 -12.04
N LYS A 94 -7.93 -14.68 -11.02
CA LYS A 94 -9.12 -13.82 -10.92
C LYS A 94 -9.11 -13.00 -9.63
N LYS A 95 -9.45 -13.64 -8.51
CA LYS A 95 -9.64 -12.98 -7.22
C LYS A 95 -8.31 -12.50 -6.63
N GLY A 96 -7.25 -13.30 -6.75
CA GLY A 96 -5.89 -12.91 -6.33
C GLY A 96 -5.38 -11.71 -7.11
N ALA A 97 -5.42 -11.80 -8.44
CA ALA A 97 -5.04 -10.70 -9.34
C ALA A 97 -5.80 -9.40 -9.05
N LYS A 98 -7.12 -9.49 -8.80
CA LYS A 98 -7.93 -8.33 -8.40
C LYS A 98 -7.46 -7.72 -7.07
N ALA A 99 -7.22 -8.55 -6.04
CA ALA A 99 -6.74 -8.06 -4.75
C ALA A 99 -5.37 -7.39 -4.85
N LEU A 100 -4.47 -7.93 -5.69
CA LEU A 100 -3.16 -7.34 -5.96
C LEU A 100 -3.29 -6.00 -6.69
N ALA A 101 -4.14 -5.92 -7.71
CA ALA A 101 -4.38 -4.67 -8.44
C ALA A 101 -4.98 -3.57 -7.56
N GLU A 102 -5.92 -3.91 -6.67
CA GLU A 102 -6.48 -2.96 -5.71
C GLU A 102 -5.43 -2.45 -4.71
N LEU A 103 -4.52 -3.31 -4.24
CA LEU A 103 -3.40 -2.88 -3.40
C LEU A 103 -2.47 -1.94 -4.18
N ARG A 104 -2.10 -2.28 -5.41
CA ARG A 104 -1.25 -1.45 -6.27
C ARG A 104 -1.85 -0.06 -6.47
N SER A 105 -3.12 0.01 -6.86
CA SER A 105 -3.81 1.29 -7.06
C SER A 105 -3.84 2.17 -5.80
N ALA A 106 -3.97 1.59 -4.60
CA ALA A 106 -3.88 2.35 -3.36
C ALA A 106 -2.45 2.84 -3.09
N VAL A 107 -1.43 2.03 -3.39
CA VAL A 107 -0.02 2.41 -3.26
C VAL A 107 0.37 3.51 -4.27
N ASP A 108 -0.14 3.46 -5.50
CA ASP A 108 0.10 4.48 -6.53
C ASP A 108 -0.41 5.86 -6.08
N LYS A 109 -1.60 5.91 -5.45
CA LYS A 109 -2.10 7.16 -4.83
C LYS A 109 -1.17 7.65 -3.71
N ALA A 110 -0.61 6.75 -2.93
CA ALA A 110 0.34 7.12 -1.88
C ALA A 110 1.66 7.65 -2.47
N GLU A 111 2.10 7.15 -3.63
CA GLU A 111 3.29 7.64 -4.30
C GLU A 111 3.20 9.13 -4.66
N GLU A 112 2.01 9.55 -5.11
CA GLU A 112 1.75 10.95 -5.50
C GLU A 112 1.68 11.89 -4.29
N LEU A 113 1.15 11.40 -3.16
CA LEU A 113 0.82 12.23 -2.00
C LEU A 113 1.90 12.26 -0.91
N ILE A 114 2.74 11.23 -0.83
CA ILE A 114 3.79 11.14 0.19
C ILE A 114 5.07 11.85 -0.30
N SER A 115 5.69 12.59 0.60
CA SER A 115 6.97 13.28 0.33
C SER A 115 8.03 12.32 -0.21
N ASP A 116 8.79 12.79 -1.20
CA ASP A 116 9.96 12.09 -1.76
C ASP A 116 10.95 11.66 -0.67
N ASP A 117 11.10 12.44 0.40
CA ASP A 117 12.03 12.15 1.51
C ASP A 117 11.64 10.89 2.29
N PHE A 118 10.34 10.56 2.30
CA PHE A 118 9.83 9.37 2.99
C PHE A 118 9.55 8.22 2.04
N TRP A 119 9.39 8.50 0.74
CA TRP A 119 9.03 7.49 -0.24
C TRP A 119 10.19 6.50 -0.46
N PRO A 120 10.00 5.20 -0.23
CA PRO A 120 11.10 4.24 -0.15
C PRO A 120 11.54 3.66 -1.49
N MET A 121 10.88 4.06 -2.59
CA MET A 121 11.15 3.56 -3.93
C MET A 121 11.49 4.71 -4.87
N THR A 122 12.25 4.43 -5.93
CA THR A 122 12.40 5.39 -7.03
C THR A 122 11.03 5.63 -7.65
N LYS A 123 10.54 6.87 -7.56
CA LYS A 123 9.24 7.22 -8.13
C LYS A 123 9.19 6.90 -9.63
N TYR A 124 8.02 6.52 -10.12
CA TYR A 124 7.80 6.14 -11.51
C TYR A 124 8.23 7.23 -12.49
N GLN A 125 7.99 8.51 -12.15
CA GLN A 125 8.47 9.65 -12.95
C GLN A 125 10.00 9.73 -13.06
N LYS A 126 10.73 9.35 -11.99
CA LYS A 126 12.20 9.28 -12.02
C LYS A 126 12.65 8.09 -12.85
N LEU A 127 11.98 6.93 -12.79
CA LEU A 127 12.29 5.78 -13.65
C LEU A 127 12.14 6.09 -15.15
N LEU A 128 11.16 6.91 -15.52
CA LEU A 128 10.92 7.30 -16.92
C LEU A 128 11.93 8.33 -17.47
N THR A 129 12.64 9.04 -16.61
CA THR A 129 13.54 10.15 -16.99
C THR A 129 15.03 9.82 -16.83
N ILE A 130 15.37 8.57 -16.49
CA ILE A 130 16.76 8.08 -16.36
C ILE A 130 17.39 7.70 -17.73
N PHE A 131 16.73 7.98 -18.85
CA PHE A 131 17.26 7.75 -20.21
C PHE A 131 17.67 9.04 -20.91
#